data_AF-A0A8A7L1Z8-F1
#
_entry.id   AF-A0A8A7L1Z8-F1
#
_cell.length_a   1.000
_cell.length_b   1.000
_cell.length_c   1.000
_cell.angle_alpha   90.00
_cell.angle_beta   90.00
_cell.angle_gamma   90.00
#
_symmetry.space_group_name_H-M   'P 1'
#
loop_
_entity.id
_entity.type
_entity.pdbx_description
1 polymer ?
#
loop_
_entity_poly.entity_id
_entity_poly.type
_entity_poly.pdbx_seq_one_letter_code
_entity_poly.pdbx_strand_id
1 'polypeptide(L)'
;MLGVDRLDMIKGIPQKILAFEKFLEENPNWRDKVVLLQIAVPTRTDVPEYQKLTSQVHEIVGRINGKFGTLTAVPIHHLDRSLDFHALCALYAVTDVALVTSLRDGMNLVSYEFVACQASKKGVLILSEFAGAAQSLGAGAILVNPWNITEVANSIGYALNMPPDEREKRHLHNFMHVTTHTSQEWAETFVSELNDTILEAQLRTKQVPPLLPVEIAINRYIQSNNRLLILGFNATITEPADNPGSRGDQIKEMELKLHPDLKEPLKMLCDDPKTTVFILSGSDRSVLDDNFGEYDLWLAAENGMFLRCTKGEWMTTMPENLNMDWVDSVKHVFEYFTERTPRSHFELRETSLVWNYKYADFEFGRLQARDMLQHLWTGPISNASLDVVQGGRSVEVRAVGVTKGAAIDRILGEIVHYKGMKEPIDYVLCIGHFLGKDEDVYTFFEPELPSETTLAARTKLAEPATSATKVSTNKCGSKGSCSKNQRPLSSLVKRTGNEGNGWQCTHGQISLQEGSSVLDLNGDNYFSCAVGRKRSKARYLLGSSDDVVTLLKDLAKSSLS
;
A
#
# COMPACT_ATOMS: atom_id res chain seq x y z
N MET A 1 45.80 3.64 18.49
CA MET A 1 44.47 3.16 18.04
C MET A 1 43.50 3.27 19.19
N LEU A 2 42.20 3.40 18.91
CA LEU A 2 41.18 3.62 19.92
C LEU A 2 39.97 2.68 19.73
N GLY A 3 39.51 2.08 20.82
CA GLY A 3 38.20 1.45 20.94
C GLY A 3 37.43 2.10 22.08
N VAL A 4 36.18 2.51 21.83
CA VAL A 4 35.30 3.10 22.85
C VAL A 4 33.98 2.36 22.78
N ASP A 5 33.70 1.57 23.81
CA ASP A 5 32.52 0.72 23.84
C ASP A 5 31.95 0.66 25.26
N ARG A 6 30.66 0.40 25.35
CA ARG A 6 30.08 -0.10 26.60
C ARG A 6 30.51 -1.56 26.76
N LEU A 7 30.77 -1.99 27.99
CA LEU A 7 31.15 -3.36 28.27
C LEU A 7 29.92 -4.27 28.11
N ASP A 8 29.66 -4.69 26.87
CA ASP A 8 28.50 -5.48 26.47
C ASP A 8 28.93 -6.57 25.46
N MET A 9 28.26 -7.72 25.51
CA MET A 9 28.52 -8.88 24.65
C MET A 9 28.41 -8.53 23.17
N ILE A 10 27.47 -7.64 22.80
CA ILE A 10 27.24 -7.27 21.40
C ILE A 10 28.35 -6.37 20.84
N LYS A 11 29.17 -5.76 21.69
CA LYS A 11 30.25 -4.84 21.27
C LYS A 11 31.51 -5.55 20.79
N GLY A 12 31.61 -6.86 20.99
CA GLY A 12 32.69 -7.66 20.41
C GLY A 12 34.10 -7.27 20.91
N ILE A 13 34.20 -6.75 22.15
CA ILE A 13 35.48 -6.32 22.74
C ILE A 13 36.51 -7.48 22.76
N PRO A 14 36.16 -8.72 23.14
CA PRO A 14 37.10 -9.84 23.07
C PRO A 14 37.64 -10.06 21.65
N GLN A 15 36.77 -10.08 20.64
CA GLN A 15 37.14 -10.28 19.23
C GLN A 15 38.08 -9.17 18.74
N LYS A 16 37.80 -7.91 19.12
CA LYS A 16 38.65 -6.75 18.80
C LYS A 16 40.06 -6.91 19.36
N ILE A 17 40.16 -7.30 20.63
CA ILE A 17 41.45 -7.48 21.32
C ILE A 17 42.22 -8.67 20.72
N LEU A 18 41.54 -9.77 20.40
CA LEU A 18 42.15 -10.93 19.74
C LEU A 18 42.63 -10.59 18.32
N ALA A 19 41.91 -9.75 17.58
CA ALA A 19 42.36 -9.28 16.27
C ALA A 19 43.60 -8.40 16.38
N PHE A 20 43.69 -7.59 17.44
CA PHE A 20 44.91 -6.82 17.71
C PHE A 20 46.09 -7.73 18.09
N GLU A 21 45.89 -8.78 18.88
CA GLU A 21 46.93 -9.79 19.12
C GLU A 21 47.44 -10.39 17.82
N LYS A 22 46.52 -10.86 16.97
CA LYS A 22 46.89 -11.47 15.68
C LYS A 22 47.66 -10.50 14.79
N PHE A 23 47.26 -9.23 14.77
CA PHE A 23 48.00 -8.18 14.07
C PHE A 23 49.44 -8.03 14.58
N LEU A 24 49.65 -8.06 15.91
CA LEU A 24 50.99 -7.99 16.52
C LEU A 24 51.84 -9.24 16.23
N GLU A 25 51.22 -10.42 16.11
CA GLU A 25 51.89 -11.66 15.72
C GLU A 25 52.42 -11.57 14.29
N GLU A 26 51.56 -11.19 13.36
CA GLU A 26 51.84 -11.13 11.92
C GLU A 26 52.72 -9.93 11.54
N ASN A 27 52.74 -8.87 12.36
CA ASN A 27 53.51 -7.65 12.08
C ASN A 27 54.46 -7.26 13.23
N PRO A 28 55.60 -7.98 13.40
CA PRO A 28 56.57 -7.70 14.46
C PRO A 28 57.08 -6.25 14.51
N ASN A 29 57.15 -5.60 13.35
CA ASN A 29 57.67 -4.23 13.20
C ASN A 29 56.81 -3.16 13.91
N TRP A 30 55.58 -3.50 14.30
CA TRP A 30 54.63 -2.59 14.94
C TRP A 30 54.54 -2.71 16.47
N ARG A 31 55.18 -3.71 17.09
CA ARG A 31 55.03 -4.06 18.52
C ARG A 31 55.35 -2.94 19.51
N ASP A 32 56.27 -2.03 19.16
CA ASP A 32 56.64 -0.86 19.99
C ASP A 32 56.15 0.49 19.42
N LYS A 33 55.39 0.45 18.32
CA LYS A 33 54.94 1.65 17.58
C LYS A 33 53.44 1.87 17.65
N VAL A 34 52.69 0.85 18.06
CA VAL A 34 51.23 0.90 18.13
C VAL A 34 50.76 0.54 19.51
N VAL A 35 49.82 1.34 20.00
CA VAL A 35 49.13 1.14 21.27
C VAL A 35 47.62 1.11 21.00
N LEU A 36 46.92 0.16 21.59
CA LEU A 36 45.47 0.09 21.62
C LEU A 36 44.97 0.66 22.96
N LEU A 37 44.28 1.80 22.91
CA LEU A 37 43.51 2.30 24.03
C LEU A 37 42.07 1.80 23.92
N GLN A 38 41.65 0.91 24.82
CA GLN A 38 40.28 0.42 24.91
C GLN A 38 39.61 1.02 26.14
N ILE A 39 38.65 1.91 25.91
CA ILE A 39 37.77 2.45 26.95
C ILE A 39 36.52 1.57 26.98
N ALA A 40 36.31 0.91 28.11
CA ALA A 40 35.15 0.09 28.37
C ALA A 40 34.30 0.76 29.44
N VAL A 41 33.13 1.30 29.06
CA VAL A 41 32.22 1.91 30.04
C VAL A 41 31.46 0.77 30.74
N PRO A 42 31.58 0.61 32.08
CA PRO A 42 30.90 -0.45 32.79
C PRO A 42 29.38 -0.34 32.66
N THR A 43 28.72 -1.45 32.38
CA THR A 43 27.25 -1.53 32.30
C THR A 43 26.75 -2.80 32.94
N ARG A 44 25.62 -2.72 33.65
CA ARG A 44 24.91 -3.91 34.21
C ARG A 44 25.83 -4.81 35.05
N THR A 45 26.57 -4.20 35.97
CA THR A 45 27.59 -4.87 36.81
C THR A 45 27.03 -5.99 37.69
N ASP A 46 25.72 -5.96 37.98
CA ASP A 46 25.06 -6.93 38.84
C ASP A 46 24.65 -8.22 38.09
N VAL A 47 24.81 -8.24 36.76
CA VAL A 47 24.42 -9.37 35.90
C VAL A 47 25.60 -10.32 35.74
N PRO A 48 25.48 -11.63 36.10
CA PRO A 48 26.58 -12.59 36.07
C PRO A 48 27.27 -12.71 34.71
N GLU A 49 26.52 -12.61 33.61
CA GLU A 49 27.04 -12.68 32.25
C GLU A 49 28.02 -11.52 31.97
N TYR A 50 27.69 -10.31 32.41
CA TYR A 50 28.54 -9.13 32.23
C TYR A 50 29.81 -9.20 33.09
N GLN A 51 29.72 -9.78 34.29
CA GLN A 51 30.90 -10.06 35.12
C GLN A 51 31.83 -11.07 34.44
N LYS A 52 31.27 -12.14 33.86
CA LYS A 52 32.04 -13.13 33.10
C LYS A 52 32.75 -12.51 31.90
N LEU A 53 32.08 -11.62 31.16
CA LEU A 53 32.69 -10.87 30.05
C LEU A 53 33.84 -9.99 30.54
N THR A 54 33.64 -9.26 31.64
CA THR A 54 34.67 -8.41 32.25
C THR A 54 35.92 -9.22 32.57
N SER A 55 35.75 -10.34 33.29
CA SER A 55 36.86 -11.25 33.63
C SER A 55 37.56 -11.78 32.39
N GLN A 56 36.81 -12.19 31.37
CA GLN A 56 37.36 -12.68 30.10
C GLN A 56 38.19 -11.60 29.38
N VAL A 57 37.68 -10.37 29.32
CA VAL A 57 38.39 -9.24 28.70
C VAL A 57 39.68 -8.95 29.46
N HIS A 58 39.64 -8.88 30.79
CA HIS A 58 40.83 -8.64 31.63
C HIS A 58 41.88 -9.74 31.49
N GLU A 59 41.45 -11.01 31.43
CA GLU A 59 42.35 -12.14 31.20
C GLU A 59 43.05 -12.04 29.84
N ILE A 60 42.31 -11.74 28.78
CA ILE A 60 42.87 -11.58 27.42
C ILE A 60 43.85 -10.39 27.39
N VAL A 61 43.48 -9.24 27.97
CA VAL A 61 44.36 -8.06 28.04
C VAL A 61 45.64 -8.38 28.82
N GLY A 62 45.52 -9.02 29.98
CA GLY A 62 46.67 -9.42 30.80
C GLY A 62 47.60 -10.38 30.06
N ARG A 63 47.04 -11.37 29.37
CA ARG A 63 47.79 -12.34 28.55
C ARG A 63 48.56 -11.67 27.41
N ILE A 64 47.92 -10.75 26.67
CA ILE A 64 48.55 -10.07 25.54
C ILE A 64 49.61 -9.08 26.01
N ASN A 65 49.31 -8.28 27.04
CA ASN A 65 50.29 -7.36 27.62
C ASN A 65 51.49 -8.11 28.21
N GLY A 66 51.30 -9.29 28.81
CA GLY A 66 52.40 -10.14 29.29
C GLY A 66 53.25 -10.73 28.16
N LYS A 67 52.64 -11.02 27.00
CA LYS A 67 53.32 -11.64 25.84
C LYS A 67 54.06 -10.63 24.96
N PHE A 68 53.50 -9.45 24.75
CA PHE A 68 54.05 -8.44 23.83
C PHE A 68 54.53 -7.16 24.52
N GLY A 69 54.24 -6.97 25.80
CA GLY A 69 54.74 -5.83 26.57
C GLY A 69 56.24 -5.88 26.80
N THR A 70 56.85 -4.71 26.87
CA THR A 70 58.27 -4.52 27.21
C THR A 70 58.38 -3.68 28.48
N LEU A 71 59.60 -3.47 28.99
CA LEU A 71 59.84 -2.63 30.17
C LEU A 71 59.35 -1.18 29.97
N THR A 72 59.27 -0.71 28.73
CA THR A 72 58.95 0.68 28.38
C THR A 72 57.60 0.85 27.69
N ALA A 73 56.98 -0.23 27.17
CA ALA A 73 55.76 -0.14 26.38
C ALA A 73 54.73 -1.21 26.79
N VAL A 74 53.48 -0.78 26.91
CA VAL A 74 52.32 -1.65 27.13
C VAL A 74 51.43 -1.56 25.88
N PRO A 75 51.18 -2.68 25.16
CA PRO A 75 50.49 -2.63 23.88
C PRO A 75 48.99 -2.32 24.03
N ILE A 76 48.36 -2.69 25.15
CA ILE A 76 46.94 -2.44 25.41
C ILE A 76 46.75 -1.68 26.73
N HIS A 77 46.20 -0.47 26.64
CA HIS A 77 45.64 0.24 27.79
C HIS A 77 44.14 0.00 27.84
N HIS A 78 43.69 -0.78 28.82
CA HIS A 78 42.28 -1.05 29.07
C HIS A 78 41.79 -0.21 30.26
N LEU A 79 40.73 0.58 30.06
CA LEU A 79 40.17 1.48 31.07
C LEU A 79 38.69 1.19 31.30
N ASP A 80 38.35 0.67 32.49
CA ASP A 80 36.97 0.41 32.93
C ASP A 80 36.31 1.64 33.54
N ARG A 81 36.21 2.72 32.75
CA ARG A 81 35.60 3.97 33.21
C ARG A 81 34.98 4.74 32.07
N SER A 82 34.01 5.59 32.39
CA SER A 82 33.62 6.67 31.50
C SER A 82 34.68 7.76 31.49
N LEU A 83 34.80 8.44 30.35
CA LEU A 83 35.55 9.68 30.22
C LEU A 83 34.59 10.84 30.04
N ASP A 84 35.03 12.04 30.42
CA ASP A 84 34.34 13.27 30.11
C ASP A 84 34.33 13.52 28.60
N PHE A 85 33.31 14.25 28.14
CA PHE A 85 33.09 14.51 26.73
C PHE A 85 34.31 15.17 26.06
N HIS A 86 34.92 16.16 26.72
CA HIS A 86 36.06 16.88 26.16
C HIS A 86 37.32 16.01 26.05
N ALA A 87 37.62 15.18 27.05
CA ALA A 87 38.71 14.22 26.94
C ALA A 87 38.45 13.19 25.84
N LEU A 88 37.20 12.73 25.67
CA LEU A 88 36.85 11.79 24.62
C LEU A 88 37.03 12.41 23.22
N CYS A 89 36.59 13.66 23.01
CA CYS A 89 36.84 14.40 21.77
C CYS A 89 38.34 14.61 21.52
N ALA A 90 39.12 14.93 22.55
CA ALA A 90 40.57 15.06 22.43
C ALA A 90 41.22 13.73 22.01
N LEU A 91 40.80 12.61 22.60
CA LEU A 91 41.25 11.28 22.21
C LEU A 91 40.86 10.94 20.78
N TYR A 92 39.63 11.25 20.36
CA TYR A 92 39.23 11.09 18.97
C TYR A 92 40.13 11.89 18.05
N ALA A 93 40.39 13.17 18.31
CA ALA A 93 41.21 14.04 17.46
C ALA A 93 42.67 13.57 17.29
N VAL A 94 43.26 12.95 18.33
CA VAL A 94 44.65 12.46 18.27
C VAL A 94 44.77 11.01 17.79
N THR A 95 43.67 10.28 17.61
CA THR A 95 43.70 8.87 17.22
C THR A 95 44.01 8.68 15.74
N ASP A 96 44.89 7.72 15.40
CA ASP A 96 45.19 7.36 14.00
C ASP A 96 44.17 6.40 13.40
N VAL A 97 43.73 5.40 14.18
CA VAL A 97 42.78 4.36 13.75
C VAL A 97 41.77 4.12 14.87
N ALA A 98 40.49 4.24 14.54
CA ALA A 98 39.37 3.88 15.41
C ALA A 98 38.83 2.50 15.04
N LEU A 99 38.61 1.66 16.05
CA LEU A 99 38.12 0.29 15.92
C LEU A 99 36.69 0.20 16.46
N VAL A 100 35.72 0.15 15.55
CA VAL A 100 34.30 -0.04 15.85
C VAL A 100 33.83 -1.38 15.30
N THR A 101 34.22 -2.46 15.99
CA THR A 101 34.01 -3.84 15.53
C THR A 101 32.92 -4.56 16.34
N SER A 102 31.75 -3.91 16.50
CA SER A 102 30.61 -4.49 17.23
C SER A 102 30.03 -5.69 16.47
N LEU A 103 29.70 -6.78 17.16
CA LEU A 103 29.10 -7.99 16.57
C LEU A 103 27.72 -7.71 15.98
N ARG A 104 26.95 -6.85 16.65
CA ARG A 104 25.73 -6.22 16.13
C ARG A 104 25.52 -4.87 16.79
N ASP A 105 25.10 -3.89 16.00
CA ASP A 105 24.75 -2.56 16.51
C ASP A 105 23.66 -1.91 15.66
N GLY A 106 22.73 -1.21 16.31
CA GLY A 106 21.64 -0.52 15.61
C GLY A 106 22.15 0.63 14.74
N MET A 107 23.08 1.44 15.26
CA MET A 107 23.70 2.53 14.50
C MET A 107 25.18 2.67 14.83
N ASN A 108 25.54 2.84 16.11
CA ASN A 108 26.88 3.17 16.61
C ASN A 108 27.31 4.63 16.34
N LEU A 109 27.00 5.52 17.31
CA LEU A 109 27.31 6.95 17.22
C LEU A 109 28.79 7.28 17.45
N VAL A 110 29.55 6.42 18.13
CA VAL A 110 31.00 6.58 18.31
C VAL A 110 31.72 6.71 16.97
N SER A 111 31.22 6.02 15.94
CA SER A 111 31.72 6.14 14.56
C SER A 111 31.56 7.56 14.00
N TYR A 112 30.41 8.18 14.24
CA TYR A 112 30.10 9.54 13.80
C TYR A 112 30.91 10.58 14.59
N GLU A 113 31.00 10.41 15.91
CA GLU A 113 31.77 11.26 16.80
C GLU A 113 33.27 11.27 16.44
N PHE A 114 33.82 10.09 16.14
CA PHE A 114 35.20 9.97 15.67
C PHE A 114 35.41 10.73 14.36
N VAL A 115 34.57 10.50 13.35
CA VAL A 115 34.68 11.20 12.05
C VAL A 115 34.57 12.72 12.25
N ALA A 116 33.64 13.19 13.08
CA ALA A 116 33.47 14.62 13.35
C ALA A 116 34.72 15.25 13.99
N CYS A 117 35.41 14.53 14.88
CA CYS A 117 36.61 15.03 15.56
C CYS A 117 37.91 14.94 14.71
N GLN A 118 37.84 14.36 13.51
CA GLN A 118 39.01 14.02 12.69
C GLN A 118 39.39 15.05 11.63
N ALA A 119 38.81 16.25 11.67
CA ALA A 119 39.03 17.32 10.68
C ALA A 119 40.51 17.67 10.45
N SER A 120 41.37 17.56 11.47
CA SER A 120 42.81 17.85 11.33
C SER A 120 43.64 16.64 10.94
N LYS A 121 43.43 15.48 11.58
CA LYS A 121 44.32 14.31 11.46
C LYS A 121 43.87 13.29 10.41
N LYS A 122 42.58 13.30 10.03
CA LYS A 122 41.96 12.41 9.04
C LYS A 122 42.15 10.92 9.36
N GLY A 123 42.09 10.52 10.62
CA GLY A 123 42.25 9.13 11.06
C GLY A 123 41.30 8.15 10.36
N VAL A 124 41.72 6.89 10.30
CA VAL A 124 40.98 5.82 9.59
C VAL A 124 39.96 5.17 10.52
N LEU A 125 38.74 4.98 10.03
CA LEU A 125 37.67 4.26 10.72
C LEU A 125 37.59 2.82 10.20
N ILE A 126 37.79 1.85 11.09
CA ILE A 126 37.46 0.43 10.84
C ILE A 126 36.11 0.16 11.49
N LEU A 127 35.15 -0.30 10.69
CA LEU A 127 33.74 -0.38 11.08
C LEU A 127 33.17 -1.77 10.77
N SER A 128 32.42 -2.33 11.72
CA SER A 128 31.69 -3.58 11.53
C SER A 128 30.62 -3.45 10.46
N GLU A 129 30.54 -4.41 9.54
CA GLU A 129 29.44 -4.53 8.57
C GLU A 129 28.07 -4.72 9.24
N PHE A 130 28.04 -5.17 10.50
CA PHE A 130 26.83 -5.41 11.29
C PHE A 130 26.41 -4.22 12.16
N ALA A 131 27.02 -3.05 11.97
CA ALA A 131 26.56 -1.79 12.57
C ALA A 131 25.72 -1.00 11.57
N GLY A 132 24.61 -0.39 12.01
CA GLY A 132 23.81 0.47 11.11
C GLY A 132 24.61 1.61 10.46
N ALA A 133 25.64 2.13 11.15
CA ALA A 133 26.57 3.11 10.59
C ALA A 133 27.30 2.60 9.33
N ALA A 134 27.39 1.28 9.09
CA ALA A 134 28.04 0.74 7.90
C ALA A 134 27.32 1.14 6.61
N GLN A 135 25.98 1.28 6.65
CA GLN A 135 25.22 1.74 5.50
C GLN A 135 25.52 3.21 5.14
N SER A 136 25.77 4.02 6.17
CA SER A 136 26.01 5.46 6.05
C SER A 136 27.49 5.82 5.80
N LEU A 137 28.39 5.24 6.58
CA LEU A 137 29.82 5.55 6.62
C LEU A 137 30.68 4.49 5.90
N GLY A 138 30.07 3.46 5.32
CA GLY A 138 30.78 2.37 4.66
C GLY A 138 31.57 2.79 3.42
N ALA A 139 31.19 3.91 2.78
CA ALA A 139 31.90 4.44 1.63
C ALA A 139 33.30 4.98 1.98
N GLY A 140 33.48 5.53 3.19
CA GLY A 140 34.79 6.01 3.67
C GLY A 140 35.44 5.12 4.72
N ALA A 141 34.70 4.26 5.41
CA ALA A 141 35.25 3.33 6.40
C ALA A 141 35.86 2.08 5.74
N ILE A 142 36.70 1.36 6.49
CA ILE A 142 37.07 -0.02 6.16
C ILE A 142 36.05 -0.93 6.84
N LEU A 143 35.17 -1.53 6.03
CA LEU A 143 34.19 -2.49 6.53
C LEU A 143 34.84 -3.83 6.81
N VAL A 144 34.52 -4.41 7.97
CA VAL A 144 35.06 -5.70 8.41
C VAL A 144 33.97 -6.58 9.02
N ASN A 145 34.11 -7.89 8.84
CA ASN A 145 33.36 -8.84 9.64
C ASN A 145 34.07 -9.07 10.99
N PRO A 146 33.48 -8.67 12.14
CA PRO A 146 34.11 -8.81 13.46
C PRO A 146 34.28 -10.26 13.93
N TRP A 147 33.59 -11.24 13.30
CA TRP A 147 33.81 -12.66 13.57
C TRP A 147 35.09 -13.18 12.90
N ASN A 148 35.57 -12.51 11.86
CA ASN A 148 36.78 -12.86 11.15
C ASN A 148 37.98 -12.09 11.71
N ILE A 149 38.58 -12.64 12.78
CA ILE A 149 39.73 -12.05 13.49
C ILE A 149 40.90 -11.73 12.53
N THR A 150 41.14 -12.58 11.53
CA THR A 150 42.20 -12.41 10.53
C THR A 150 41.96 -11.19 9.64
N GLU A 151 40.73 -11.00 9.21
CA GLU A 151 40.35 -9.88 8.35
C GLU A 151 40.44 -8.55 9.12
N VAL A 152 40.03 -8.53 10.38
CA VAL A 152 40.20 -7.36 11.24
C VAL A 152 41.69 -7.05 11.46
N ALA A 153 42.53 -8.06 11.70
CA ALA A 153 43.98 -7.89 11.84
C ALA A 153 44.64 -7.32 10.57
N ASN A 154 44.29 -7.88 9.40
CA ASN A 154 44.75 -7.37 8.11
C ASN A 154 44.29 -5.93 7.85
N SER A 155 43.04 -5.62 8.22
CA SER A 155 42.47 -4.28 8.09
C SER A 155 43.16 -3.26 8.99
N ILE A 156 43.57 -3.66 10.21
CA ILE A 156 44.42 -2.84 11.08
C ILE A 156 45.75 -2.53 10.39
N GLY A 157 46.42 -3.54 9.85
CA GLY A 157 47.68 -3.38 9.14
C GLY A 157 47.56 -2.47 7.91
N TYR A 158 46.47 -2.61 7.15
CA TYR A 158 46.18 -1.74 6.02
C TYR A 158 45.89 -0.29 6.47
N ALA A 159 45.07 -0.10 7.51
CA ALA A 159 44.73 1.22 8.03
C ALA A 159 45.95 2.01 8.52
N LEU A 160 46.89 1.35 9.20
CA LEU A 160 48.12 1.98 9.70
C LEU A 160 49.09 2.35 8.57
N ASN A 161 49.14 1.57 7.50
CA ASN A 161 50.00 1.83 6.33
C ASN A 161 49.28 2.62 5.22
N MET A 162 48.03 3.04 5.44
CA MET A 162 47.22 3.72 4.42
C MET A 162 47.87 5.05 4.01
N PRO A 163 48.07 5.29 2.69
CA PRO A 163 48.61 6.55 2.17
C PRO A 163 47.77 7.76 2.59
N PRO A 164 48.39 8.95 2.78
CA PRO A 164 47.69 10.14 3.23
C PRO A 164 46.58 10.58 2.27
N ASP A 165 46.80 10.46 0.96
CA ASP A 165 45.81 10.85 -0.06
C ASP A 165 44.55 9.98 -0.02
N GLU A 166 44.71 8.67 0.21
CA GLU A 166 43.57 7.76 0.35
C GLU A 166 42.79 8.06 1.63
N ARG A 167 43.53 8.27 2.72
CA ARG A 167 43.00 8.59 4.03
C ARG A 167 42.18 9.88 4.01
N GLU A 168 42.68 10.92 3.36
CA GLU A 168 41.96 12.19 3.22
C GLU A 168 40.67 12.04 2.40
N LYS A 169 40.70 11.32 1.28
CA LYS A 169 39.51 11.05 0.47
C LYS A 169 38.44 10.29 1.24
N ARG A 170 38.83 9.23 1.95
CA ARG A 170 37.94 8.43 2.80
C ARG A 170 37.32 9.27 3.92
N HIS A 171 38.15 10.05 4.60
CA HIS A 171 37.67 10.96 5.64
C HIS A 171 36.69 11.99 5.09
N LEU A 172 36.99 12.61 3.95
CA LEU A 172 36.12 13.62 3.32
C LEU A 172 34.73 13.06 3.02
N HIS A 173 34.63 11.85 2.44
CA HIS A 173 33.35 11.20 2.16
C HIS A 173 32.50 11.04 3.43
N ASN A 174 33.11 10.50 4.49
CA ASN A 174 32.40 10.29 5.75
C ASN A 174 32.08 11.62 6.45
N PHE A 175 33.00 12.59 6.43
CA PHE A 175 32.81 13.89 7.06
C PHE A 175 31.66 14.67 6.42
N MET A 176 31.55 14.64 5.08
CA MET A 176 30.40 15.21 4.38
C MET A 176 29.09 14.55 4.83
N HIS A 177 29.05 13.22 4.92
CA HIS A 177 27.84 12.52 5.36
C HIS A 177 27.43 12.87 6.80
N VAL A 178 28.39 12.93 7.73
CA VAL A 178 28.15 13.24 9.16
C VAL A 178 27.70 14.70 9.34
N THR A 179 28.19 15.62 8.50
CA THR A 179 27.84 17.05 8.60
C THR A 179 26.51 17.39 7.93
N THR A 180 26.09 16.65 6.90
CA THR A 180 24.78 16.81 6.30
C THR A 180 23.70 16.13 7.14
N HIS A 181 23.84 14.83 7.42
CA HIS A 181 22.81 14.02 8.08
C HIS A 181 22.92 14.10 9.61
N THR A 182 22.44 15.19 10.17
CA THR A 182 22.48 15.46 11.61
C THR A 182 21.33 14.79 12.36
N SER A 183 21.45 14.68 13.69
CA SER A 183 20.34 14.23 14.54
C SER A 183 19.13 15.17 14.48
N GLN A 184 19.34 16.45 14.18
CA GLN A 184 18.28 17.44 13.99
C GLN A 184 17.48 17.16 12.73
N GLU A 185 18.16 16.92 11.60
CA GLU A 185 17.50 16.56 10.33
C GLU A 185 16.71 15.25 10.45
N TRP A 186 17.27 14.26 11.16
CA TRP A 186 16.55 13.01 11.44
C TRP A 186 15.26 13.26 12.23
N ALA A 187 15.31 14.09 13.27
CA ALA A 187 14.14 14.39 14.10
C ALA A 187 13.07 15.18 13.33
N GLU A 188 13.49 16.17 12.53
CA GLU A 188 12.58 16.95 11.67
C GLU A 188 11.88 16.07 10.65
N THR A 189 12.63 15.19 9.97
CA THR A 189 12.09 14.24 8.99
C THR A 189 11.08 13.29 9.64
N PHE A 190 11.43 12.70 10.79
CA PHE A 190 10.54 11.80 11.52
C PHE A 190 9.22 12.46 11.93
N VAL A 191 9.27 13.70 12.42
CA VAL A 191 8.07 14.46 12.79
C VAL A 191 7.24 14.85 11.57
N SER A 192 7.89 15.21 10.45
CA SER A 192 7.20 15.50 9.20
C SER A 192 6.42 14.30 8.69
N GLU A 193 7.06 13.13 8.59
CA GLU A 193 6.41 11.89 8.16
C GLU A 193 5.24 11.51 9.08
N LEU A 194 5.41 11.69 10.39
CA LEU A 194 4.33 11.45 11.35
C LEU A 194 3.13 12.37 11.08
N ASN A 195 3.35 13.66 10.79
CA ASN A 195 2.27 14.58 10.45
C ASN A 195 1.58 14.22 9.14
N ASP A 196 2.33 13.80 8.13
CA ASP A 196 1.76 13.36 6.85
C ASP A 196 0.86 12.13 7.03
N THR A 197 1.27 11.17 7.87
CA THR A 197 0.44 10.00 8.18
C THR A 197 -0.85 10.37 8.92
N ILE A 198 -0.85 11.43 9.74
CA ILE A 198 -2.07 11.93 10.40
C ILE A 198 -3.04 12.49 9.36
N LEU A 199 -2.54 13.30 8.41
CA LEU A 199 -3.38 13.85 7.34
C LEU A 199 -3.96 12.73 6.46
N GLU A 200 -3.14 11.74 6.09
CA GLU A 200 -3.62 10.55 5.39
C GLU A 200 -4.68 9.79 6.20
N ALA A 201 -4.46 9.60 7.50
CA ALA A 201 -5.42 8.92 8.37
C ALA A 201 -6.75 9.68 8.44
N GLN A 202 -6.73 11.02 8.53
CA GLN A 202 -7.94 11.84 8.50
C GLN A 202 -8.71 11.73 7.18
N LEU A 203 -7.99 11.72 6.05
CA LEU A 203 -8.60 11.48 4.74
C LEU A 203 -9.21 10.07 4.64
N ARG A 204 -8.56 9.07 5.26
CA ARG A 204 -9.09 7.69 5.35
C ARG A 204 -10.34 7.60 6.24
N THR A 205 -10.46 8.42 7.29
CA THR A 205 -11.64 8.44 8.17
C THR A 205 -12.85 9.13 7.52
N LYS A 206 -12.64 10.13 6.65
CA LYS A 206 -13.73 10.78 5.90
C LYS A 206 -14.45 9.85 4.90
N GLN A 207 -13.85 8.71 4.56
CA GLN A 207 -14.42 7.73 3.61
C GLN A 207 -15.28 6.64 4.29
N VAL A 208 -15.66 6.81 5.56
CA VAL A 208 -16.59 5.92 6.26
C VAL A 208 -17.99 6.50 6.15
N PRO A 209 -18.92 5.87 5.40
CA PRO A 209 -20.29 6.37 5.27
C PRO A 209 -21.05 6.28 6.61
N PRO A 210 -21.95 7.22 6.91
CA PRO A 210 -22.84 7.10 8.06
C PRO A 210 -23.80 5.91 7.92
N LEU A 211 -24.40 5.45 9.02
CA LEU A 211 -25.42 4.41 8.99
C LEU A 211 -26.66 4.89 8.22
N LEU A 212 -27.32 3.98 7.49
CA LEU A 212 -28.54 4.28 6.75
C LEU A 212 -29.67 4.71 7.70
N PRO A 213 -30.30 5.88 7.51
CA PRO A 213 -31.54 6.23 8.21
C PRO A 213 -32.71 5.41 7.63
N VAL A 214 -32.90 4.19 8.16
CA VAL A 214 -33.89 3.20 7.70
C VAL A 214 -35.30 3.77 7.60
N GLU A 215 -35.75 4.52 8.60
CA GLU A 215 -37.09 5.12 8.61
C GLU A 215 -37.31 6.11 7.47
N ILE A 216 -36.30 6.90 7.10
CA ILE A 216 -36.39 7.87 6.00
C ILE A 216 -36.46 7.11 4.67
N ALA A 217 -35.62 6.09 4.49
CA ALA A 217 -35.63 5.26 3.29
C ALA A 217 -36.99 4.57 3.07
N ILE A 218 -37.58 3.99 4.11
CA ILE A 218 -38.89 3.34 4.04
C ILE A 218 -40.00 4.36 3.74
N ASN A 219 -40.02 5.51 4.42
CA ASN A 219 -41.03 6.54 4.17
C ASN A 219 -40.99 7.05 2.72
N ARG A 220 -39.79 7.25 2.15
CA ARG A 220 -39.62 7.63 0.75
C ARG A 220 -40.03 6.52 -0.21
N TYR A 221 -39.73 5.27 0.14
CA TYR A 221 -40.20 4.10 -0.62
C TYR A 221 -41.73 4.06 -0.72
N ILE A 222 -42.46 4.25 0.38
CA ILE A 222 -43.94 4.24 0.36
C ILE A 222 -44.51 5.36 -0.54
N GLN A 223 -43.91 6.56 -0.50
CA GLN A 223 -44.37 7.72 -1.26
C GLN A 223 -44.10 7.65 -2.77
N SER A 224 -43.21 6.76 -3.20
CA SER A 224 -42.76 6.64 -4.59
C SER A 224 -43.67 5.76 -5.45
N ASN A 225 -43.78 6.10 -6.74
CA ASN A 225 -44.65 5.44 -7.72
C ASN A 225 -43.92 4.41 -8.58
N ASN A 226 -42.65 4.62 -8.93
CA ASN A 226 -41.85 3.69 -9.73
C ASN A 226 -40.46 3.48 -9.12
N ARG A 227 -40.28 2.32 -8.49
CA ARG A 227 -39.19 2.06 -7.55
C ARG A 227 -38.21 1.07 -8.15
N LEU A 228 -36.92 1.37 -8.06
CA LEU A 228 -35.86 0.48 -8.50
C LEU A 228 -35.03 -0.02 -7.30
N LEU A 229 -35.02 -1.33 -7.09
CA LEU A 229 -34.21 -1.98 -6.06
C LEU A 229 -33.03 -2.71 -6.71
N ILE A 230 -31.82 -2.27 -6.40
CA ILE A 230 -30.56 -2.84 -6.89
C ILE A 230 -29.93 -3.63 -5.75
N LEU A 231 -29.92 -4.95 -5.86
CA LEU A 231 -29.41 -5.83 -4.81
C LEU A 231 -28.16 -6.57 -5.28
N GLY A 232 -27.05 -6.38 -4.58
CA GLY A 232 -25.89 -7.25 -4.70
C GLY A 232 -26.23 -8.65 -4.21
N PHE A 233 -25.73 -9.69 -4.87
CA PHE A 233 -25.91 -11.06 -4.37
C PHE A 233 -24.90 -11.38 -3.27
N ASN A 234 -23.62 -11.43 -3.64
CA ASN A 234 -22.51 -11.89 -2.79
C ASN A 234 -22.36 -11.03 -1.51
N ALA A 235 -22.31 -11.68 -0.35
CA ALA A 235 -22.13 -11.07 0.97
C ALA A 235 -23.16 -9.98 1.33
N THR A 236 -24.30 -9.97 0.63
CA THR A 236 -25.38 -8.97 0.80
C THR A 236 -26.70 -9.65 1.14
N ILE A 237 -27.19 -10.54 0.28
CA ILE A 237 -28.42 -11.34 0.48
C ILE A 237 -28.14 -12.85 0.62
N THR A 238 -26.87 -13.23 0.61
CA THR A 238 -26.42 -14.61 0.82
C THR A 238 -26.39 -14.96 2.30
N GLU A 239 -26.63 -16.23 2.64
CA GLU A 239 -26.48 -16.74 4.00
C GLU A 239 -25.05 -16.47 4.54
N PRO A 240 -24.89 -15.95 5.76
CA PRO A 240 -23.58 -15.77 6.36
C PRO A 240 -22.93 -17.14 6.58
N ALA A 241 -21.78 -17.36 5.93
CA ALA A 241 -21.04 -18.63 5.97
C ALA A 241 -20.45 -19.01 7.35
N ASP A 242 -20.69 -18.21 8.40
CA ASP A 242 -20.14 -18.41 9.74
C ASP A 242 -21.19 -19.03 10.68
N ASN A 243 -21.85 -20.12 10.26
CA ASN A 243 -22.73 -20.88 11.15
C ASN A 243 -21.88 -21.95 11.90
N PRO A 244 -21.56 -21.78 13.21
CA PRO A 244 -20.55 -22.60 13.90
C PRO A 244 -20.94 -24.08 14.10
N GLY A 245 -22.15 -24.47 13.71
CA GLY A 245 -22.74 -25.78 13.94
C GLY A 245 -22.52 -26.82 12.84
N SER A 246 -22.13 -26.42 11.62
CA SER A 246 -22.04 -27.35 10.48
C SER A 246 -20.61 -27.87 10.26
N ARG A 247 -20.07 -28.63 11.22
CA ARG A 247 -18.75 -29.29 11.09
C ARG A 247 -18.71 -30.46 10.08
N GLY A 248 -19.72 -30.61 9.23
CA GLY A 248 -19.95 -31.84 8.44
C GLY A 248 -19.49 -31.81 6.97
N ASP A 249 -19.64 -30.69 6.25
CA ASP A 249 -19.41 -30.65 4.79
C ASP A 249 -18.99 -29.22 4.36
N GLN A 250 -17.72 -28.86 4.58
CA GLN A 250 -17.17 -27.53 4.22
C GLN A 250 -17.17 -27.25 2.71
N ILE A 251 -17.40 -28.28 1.87
CA ILE A 251 -17.54 -28.15 0.42
C ILE A 251 -18.94 -27.61 0.05
N LYS A 252 -19.99 -27.91 0.83
CA LYS A 252 -21.34 -27.37 0.63
C LYS A 252 -21.47 -25.91 1.08
N GLU A 253 -20.59 -25.45 1.97
CA GLU A 253 -20.49 -24.04 2.38
C GLU A 253 -19.94 -23.11 1.29
N MET A 254 -19.50 -23.68 0.15
CA MET A 254 -19.03 -22.93 -1.01
C MET A 254 -20.16 -22.54 -1.97
N GLU A 255 -21.33 -23.18 -1.88
CA GLU A 255 -22.50 -22.82 -2.69
C GLU A 255 -23.16 -21.56 -2.13
N LEU A 256 -23.21 -20.50 -2.93
CA LEU A 256 -23.93 -19.28 -2.56
C LEU A 256 -25.43 -19.57 -2.56
N LYS A 257 -26.03 -19.52 -1.37
CA LYS A 257 -27.48 -19.69 -1.18
C LYS A 257 -28.13 -18.42 -0.67
N LEU A 258 -29.33 -18.15 -1.17
CA LEU A 258 -30.18 -17.07 -0.68
C LEU A 258 -30.50 -17.27 0.80
N HIS A 259 -30.42 -16.20 1.59
CA HIS A 259 -30.78 -16.23 3.01
C HIS A 259 -32.23 -16.72 3.19
N PRO A 260 -32.50 -17.72 4.06
CA PRO A 260 -33.82 -18.37 4.15
C PRO A 260 -34.94 -17.39 4.49
N ASP A 261 -34.65 -16.42 5.37
CA ASP A 261 -35.61 -15.39 5.77
C ASP A 261 -35.97 -14.37 4.68
N LEU A 262 -35.25 -14.36 3.54
CA LEU A 262 -35.52 -13.44 2.43
C LEU A 262 -36.49 -13.99 1.39
N LYS A 263 -36.82 -15.29 1.42
CA LYS A 263 -37.69 -15.89 0.42
C LYS A 263 -39.08 -15.23 0.36
N GLU A 264 -39.72 -15.07 1.50
CA GLU A 264 -41.05 -14.44 1.59
C GLU A 264 -41.00 -12.92 1.28
N PRO A 265 -40.12 -12.11 1.90
CA PRO A 265 -40.01 -10.68 1.57
C PRO A 265 -39.66 -10.40 0.12
N LEU A 266 -38.74 -11.17 -0.47
CA LEU A 266 -38.33 -10.97 -1.86
C LEU A 266 -39.48 -11.27 -2.81
N LYS A 267 -40.26 -12.32 -2.54
CA LYS A 267 -41.47 -12.63 -3.31
C LYS A 267 -42.47 -11.49 -3.27
N MET A 268 -42.76 -10.96 -2.07
CA MET A 268 -43.66 -9.82 -1.91
C MET A 268 -43.19 -8.57 -2.67
N LEU A 269 -41.90 -8.28 -2.66
CA LEU A 269 -41.33 -7.13 -3.39
C LEU A 269 -41.34 -7.33 -4.91
N CYS A 270 -41.22 -8.57 -5.40
CA CYS A 270 -41.30 -8.90 -6.82
C CYS A 270 -42.73 -8.88 -7.35
N ASP A 271 -43.71 -9.25 -6.51
CA ASP A 271 -45.13 -9.25 -6.87
C ASP A 271 -45.72 -7.82 -6.94
N ASP A 272 -45.05 -6.80 -6.39
CA ASP A 272 -45.47 -5.40 -6.48
C ASP A 272 -45.19 -4.82 -7.89
N PRO A 273 -46.21 -4.43 -8.66
CA PRO A 273 -46.02 -3.89 -10.01
C PRO A 273 -45.28 -2.55 -10.04
N LYS A 274 -45.27 -1.80 -8.93
CA LYS A 274 -44.55 -0.52 -8.81
C LYS A 274 -43.06 -0.69 -8.54
N THR A 275 -42.65 -1.89 -8.12
CA THR A 275 -41.28 -2.18 -7.74
C THR A 275 -40.60 -3.02 -8.81
N THR A 276 -39.45 -2.55 -9.30
CA THR A 276 -38.57 -3.33 -10.18
C THR A 276 -37.35 -3.75 -9.37
N VAL A 277 -37.24 -5.05 -9.11
CA VAL A 277 -36.09 -5.63 -8.41
C VAL A 277 -35.11 -6.16 -9.44
N PHE A 278 -33.83 -5.81 -9.27
CA PHE A 278 -32.74 -6.40 -10.03
C PHE A 278 -31.56 -6.81 -9.16
N ILE A 279 -30.98 -7.95 -9.49
CA ILE A 279 -29.87 -8.56 -8.76
C ILE A 279 -28.60 -8.42 -9.59
N LEU A 280 -27.59 -7.76 -9.01
CA LEU A 280 -26.23 -7.67 -9.55
C LEU A 280 -25.34 -8.69 -8.88
N SER A 281 -24.78 -9.61 -9.68
CA SER A 281 -23.81 -10.58 -9.18
C SER A 281 -22.58 -10.67 -10.08
N GLY A 282 -21.47 -11.07 -9.46
CA GLY A 282 -20.28 -11.52 -10.20
C GLY A 282 -20.37 -13.00 -10.58
N SER A 283 -21.29 -13.76 -9.97
CA SER A 283 -21.40 -15.21 -10.13
C SER A 283 -21.95 -15.64 -11.50
N ASP A 284 -21.80 -16.93 -11.77
CA ASP A 284 -22.29 -17.58 -13.00
C ASP A 284 -23.82 -17.60 -13.10
N ARG A 285 -24.30 -17.81 -14.34
CA ARG A 285 -25.72 -17.88 -14.70
C ARG A 285 -26.46 -18.99 -13.95
N SER A 286 -25.85 -20.18 -13.84
CA SER A 286 -26.41 -21.33 -13.13
C SER A 286 -26.72 -21.03 -11.67
N VAL A 287 -25.80 -20.37 -10.97
CA VAL A 287 -25.96 -20.01 -9.55
C VAL A 287 -27.15 -19.07 -9.35
N LEU A 288 -27.34 -18.11 -10.26
CA LEU A 288 -28.48 -17.19 -10.19
C LEU A 288 -29.80 -17.88 -10.54
N ASP A 289 -29.80 -18.78 -11.52
CA ASP A 289 -30.99 -19.55 -11.90
C ASP A 289 -31.46 -20.47 -10.77
N ASP A 290 -30.53 -21.17 -10.12
CA ASP A 290 -30.83 -22.08 -9.01
C ASP A 290 -31.41 -21.36 -7.78
N ASN A 291 -31.00 -20.11 -7.54
CA ASN A 291 -31.44 -19.33 -6.38
C ASN A 291 -32.69 -18.48 -6.65
N PHE A 292 -32.86 -17.97 -7.87
CA PHE A 292 -33.85 -16.94 -8.17
C PHE A 292 -34.84 -17.28 -9.29
N GLY A 293 -34.76 -18.48 -9.88
CA GLY A 293 -35.63 -18.87 -10.98
C GLY A 293 -37.14 -18.84 -10.69
N GLU A 294 -37.52 -18.86 -9.41
CA GLU A 294 -38.93 -18.85 -8.96
C GLU A 294 -39.54 -17.44 -8.81
N TYR A 295 -38.73 -16.37 -8.86
CA TYR A 295 -39.18 -14.99 -8.61
C TYR A 295 -39.34 -14.18 -9.91
N ASP A 296 -40.14 -13.12 -9.91
CA ASP A 296 -40.29 -12.21 -11.05
C ASP A 296 -39.31 -11.02 -10.93
N LEU A 297 -38.06 -11.22 -11.34
CA LEU A 297 -37.00 -10.22 -11.18
C LEU A 297 -35.99 -10.23 -12.34
N TRP A 298 -35.10 -9.23 -12.34
CA TRP A 298 -34.01 -9.12 -13.31
C TRP A 298 -32.70 -9.64 -12.72
N LEU A 299 -32.01 -10.49 -13.47
CA LEU A 299 -30.75 -11.12 -13.10
C LEU A 299 -29.62 -10.63 -13.99
N ALA A 300 -28.56 -10.12 -13.36
CA ALA A 300 -27.33 -9.74 -14.03
C ALA A 300 -26.16 -10.61 -13.53
N ALA A 301 -25.68 -11.51 -14.39
CA ALA A 301 -24.57 -12.42 -14.11
C ALA A 301 -23.23 -11.86 -14.61
N GLU A 302 -22.13 -12.36 -14.06
CA GLU A 302 -20.75 -12.01 -14.44
C GLU A 302 -20.50 -10.50 -14.58
N ASN A 303 -20.89 -9.74 -13.54
CA ASN A 303 -20.77 -8.28 -13.47
C ASN A 303 -21.58 -7.53 -14.54
N GLY A 304 -22.69 -8.12 -15.00
CA GLY A 304 -23.63 -7.50 -15.93
C GLY A 304 -23.35 -7.79 -17.41
N MET A 305 -22.58 -8.85 -17.68
CA MET A 305 -22.34 -9.35 -19.03
C MET A 305 -23.48 -10.19 -19.59
N PHE A 306 -24.26 -10.80 -18.69
CA PHE A 306 -25.46 -11.53 -19.04
C PHE A 306 -26.62 -10.92 -18.27
N LEU A 307 -27.72 -10.66 -18.97
CA LEU A 307 -28.94 -10.11 -18.43
C LEU A 307 -30.09 -11.05 -18.74
N ARG A 308 -30.93 -11.33 -17.75
CA ARG A 308 -32.13 -12.14 -17.92
C ARG A 308 -33.28 -11.56 -17.11
N CYS A 309 -34.44 -11.44 -17.72
CA CYS A 309 -35.71 -11.40 -16.99
C CYS A 309 -36.10 -12.86 -16.70
N THR A 310 -36.50 -13.21 -15.49
CA THR A 310 -36.76 -14.63 -15.12
C THR A 310 -37.76 -15.35 -16.03
N LYS A 311 -38.67 -14.61 -16.66
CA LYS A 311 -39.64 -15.10 -17.67
C LYS A 311 -39.09 -15.26 -19.09
N GLY A 312 -37.88 -14.78 -19.36
CA GLY A 312 -37.22 -14.81 -20.67
C GLY A 312 -35.93 -15.65 -20.68
N GLU A 313 -35.24 -15.62 -21.81
CA GLU A 313 -33.93 -16.27 -21.98
C GLU A 313 -32.78 -15.34 -21.59
N TRP A 314 -31.60 -15.91 -21.34
CA TRP A 314 -30.38 -15.15 -21.08
C TRP A 314 -29.97 -14.35 -22.31
N MET A 315 -29.90 -13.04 -22.16
CA MET A 315 -29.39 -12.12 -23.16
C MET A 315 -27.93 -11.79 -22.85
N THR A 316 -27.10 -11.85 -23.87
CA THR A 316 -25.68 -11.52 -23.77
C THR A 316 -25.50 -10.05 -24.12
N THR A 317 -25.03 -9.23 -23.18
CA THR A 317 -24.81 -7.79 -23.35
C THR A 317 -23.35 -7.46 -23.69
N MET A 318 -22.64 -8.42 -24.29
CA MET A 318 -21.21 -8.34 -24.57
C MET A 318 -20.86 -7.17 -25.47
N PRO A 319 -19.79 -6.42 -25.17
CA PRO A 319 -19.15 -5.56 -26.16
C PRO A 319 -18.61 -6.40 -27.32
N GLU A 320 -18.86 -5.97 -28.57
CA GLU A 320 -18.57 -6.72 -29.80
C GLU A 320 -17.09 -7.11 -30.02
N ASN A 321 -16.15 -6.60 -29.21
CA ASN A 321 -14.70 -6.74 -29.40
C ASN A 321 -13.97 -7.41 -28.22
N LEU A 322 -14.59 -8.36 -27.51
CA LEU A 322 -13.94 -9.07 -26.40
C LEU A 322 -12.99 -10.16 -26.92
N ASN A 323 -11.68 -9.99 -26.70
CA ASN A 323 -10.70 -11.06 -26.96
C ASN A 323 -10.53 -11.94 -25.70
N MET A 324 -10.60 -13.28 -25.87
CA MET A 324 -10.47 -14.29 -24.81
C MET A 324 -9.18 -15.12 -24.89
N ASP A 325 -8.22 -14.74 -25.76
CA ASP A 325 -6.93 -15.44 -25.94
C ASP A 325 -6.08 -15.53 -24.65
N TRP A 326 -6.38 -14.70 -23.66
CA TRP A 326 -5.68 -14.64 -22.38
C TRP A 326 -6.11 -15.68 -21.35
N VAL A 327 -7.31 -16.27 -21.53
CA VAL A 327 -7.94 -17.15 -20.53
C VAL A 327 -7.04 -18.33 -20.20
N ASP A 328 -6.52 -19.01 -21.22
CA ASP A 328 -5.63 -20.16 -21.02
C ASP A 328 -4.37 -19.75 -20.25
N SER A 329 -3.74 -18.63 -20.59
CA SER A 329 -2.52 -18.20 -19.92
C SER A 329 -2.74 -17.85 -18.44
N VAL A 330 -3.85 -17.19 -18.11
CA VAL A 330 -4.19 -16.87 -16.71
C VAL A 330 -4.62 -18.12 -15.95
N LYS A 331 -5.35 -19.05 -16.60
CA LYS A 331 -5.74 -20.34 -16.02
C LYS A 331 -4.54 -21.14 -15.53
N HIS A 332 -3.47 -21.24 -16.33
CA HIS A 332 -2.24 -21.94 -15.91
C HIS A 332 -1.61 -21.32 -14.65
N VAL A 333 -1.65 -19.99 -14.53
CA VAL A 333 -1.16 -19.31 -13.31
C VAL A 333 -2.04 -19.66 -12.12
N PHE A 334 -3.37 -19.61 -12.28
CA PHE A 334 -4.31 -19.88 -11.18
C PHE A 334 -4.23 -21.35 -10.72
N GLU A 335 -4.10 -22.30 -11.64
CA GLU A 335 -3.90 -23.72 -11.33
C GLU A 335 -2.61 -23.93 -10.52
N TYR A 336 -1.49 -23.33 -10.95
CA TYR A 336 -0.21 -23.40 -10.23
C TYR A 336 -0.29 -22.89 -8.79
N PHE A 337 -0.96 -21.76 -8.55
CA PHE A 337 -1.14 -21.22 -7.20
C PHE A 337 -2.17 -21.99 -6.38
N THR A 338 -3.14 -22.63 -7.04
CA THR A 338 -4.14 -23.49 -6.39
C THR A 338 -3.51 -24.77 -5.84
N GLU A 339 -2.68 -25.45 -6.64
CA GLU A 339 -1.96 -26.67 -6.20
C GLU A 339 -1.06 -26.43 -4.99
N ARG A 340 -0.48 -25.23 -4.88
CA ARG A 340 0.46 -24.84 -3.82
C ARG A 340 -0.20 -24.26 -2.58
N THR A 341 -1.49 -23.92 -2.66
CA THR A 341 -2.21 -23.24 -1.59
C THR A 341 -3.36 -24.13 -1.12
N PRO A 342 -3.14 -24.96 -0.07
CA PRO A 342 -4.18 -25.84 0.43
C PRO A 342 -5.45 -25.08 0.77
N ARG A 343 -6.61 -25.64 0.38
CA ARG A 343 -7.94 -25.05 0.57
C ARG A 343 -8.22 -23.75 -0.20
N SER A 344 -7.38 -23.42 -1.18
CA SER A 344 -7.76 -22.47 -2.23
C SER A 344 -8.56 -23.17 -3.33
N HIS A 345 -9.33 -22.40 -4.10
CA HIS A 345 -10.16 -22.89 -5.19
C HIS A 345 -10.07 -21.96 -6.39
N PHE A 346 -10.02 -22.55 -7.57
CA PHE A 346 -10.06 -21.84 -8.85
C PHE A 346 -11.44 -22.05 -9.51
N GLU A 347 -12.10 -20.94 -9.85
CA GLU A 347 -13.40 -20.92 -10.53
C GLU A 347 -13.22 -20.31 -11.93
N LEU A 348 -13.50 -21.12 -12.94
CA LEU A 348 -13.48 -20.75 -14.35
C LEU A 348 -14.91 -20.35 -14.76
N ARG A 349 -15.14 -19.07 -14.99
CA ARG A 349 -16.39 -18.54 -15.54
C ARG A 349 -16.26 -18.29 -17.04
N GLU A 350 -17.35 -17.86 -17.69
CA GLU A 350 -17.32 -17.66 -19.14
C GLU A 350 -16.55 -16.41 -19.54
N THR A 351 -16.55 -15.35 -18.73
CA THR A 351 -15.89 -14.07 -19.02
C THR A 351 -14.88 -13.61 -17.99
N SER A 352 -14.80 -14.32 -16.87
CA SER A 352 -13.93 -13.98 -15.75
C SER A 352 -13.31 -15.22 -15.12
N LEU A 353 -12.15 -15.03 -14.49
CA LEU A 353 -11.44 -16.07 -13.76
C LEU A 353 -11.31 -15.63 -12.31
N VAL A 354 -11.71 -16.48 -11.37
CA VAL A 354 -11.63 -16.15 -9.94
C VAL A 354 -10.81 -17.18 -9.19
N TRP A 355 -9.84 -16.70 -8.44
CA TRP A 355 -9.11 -17.50 -7.47
C TRP A 355 -9.52 -17.10 -6.06
N ASN A 356 -10.07 -18.05 -5.31
CA ASN A 356 -10.60 -17.85 -3.97
C ASN A 356 -9.70 -18.57 -2.95
N TYR A 357 -9.25 -17.84 -1.93
CA TYR A 357 -8.44 -18.38 -0.84
C TYR A 357 -9.10 -18.16 0.53
N LYS A 358 -10.44 -18.05 0.55
CA LYS A 358 -11.23 -17.76 1.76
C LYS A 358 -10.98 -18.77 2.91
N TYR A 359 -10.81 -20.05 2.56
CA TYR A 359 -10.64 -21.17 3.49
C TYR A 359 -9.17 -21.61 3.67
N ALA A 360 -8.25 -20.98 2.94
CA ALA A 360 -6.82 -21.14 3.17
C ALA A 360 -6.41 -20.40 4.45
N ASP A 361 -5.20 -20.70 4.94
CA ASP A 361 -4.60 -19.91 6.00
C ASP A 361 -4.49 -18.43 5.58
N PHE A 362 -4.84 -17.50 6.46
CA PHE A 362 -5.00 -16.09 6.11
C PHE A 362 -3.67 -15.43 5.73
N GLU A 363 -2.60 -15.68 6.50
CA GLU A 363 -1.29 -15.07 6.24
C GLU A 363 -0.64 -15.70 5.01
N PHE A 364 -0.68 -17.04 4.93
CA PHE A 364 -0.12 -17.78 3.81
C PHE A 364 -0.86 -17.48 2.50
N GLY A 365 -2.20 -17.51 2.51
CA GLY A 365 -3.02 -17.20 1.34
C GLY A 365 -2.80 -15.77 0.83
N ARG A 366 -2.59 -14.81 1.74
CA ARG A 366 -2.27 -13.42 1.37
C ARG A 366 -0.89 -13.29 0.70
N LEU A 367 0.13 -14.01 1.20
CA LEU A 367 1.44 -14.05 0.56
C LEU A 367 1.36 -14.67 -0.83
N GLN A 368 0.67 -15.81 -0.96
CA GLN A 368 0.44 -16.49 -2.24
C GLN A 368 -0.33 -15.60 -3.23
N ALA A 369 -1.35 -14.88 -2.77
CA ALA A 369 -2.08 -13.91 -3.60
C ALA A 369 -1.18 -12.80 -4.14
N ARG A 370 -0.28 -12.26 -3.30
CA ARG A 370 0.65 -11.19 -3.69
C ARG A 370 1.64 -11.69 -4.74
N ASP A 371 2.20 -12.87 -4.52
CA ASP A 371 3.16 -13.47 -5.44
C ASP A 371 2.46 -13.83 -6.77
N MET A 372 1.23 -14.33 -6.71
CA MET A 372 0.39 -14.57 -7.90
C MET A 372 0.15 -13.29 -8.70
N LEU A 373 -0.20 -12.17 -8.05
CA LEU A 373 -0.38 -10.88 -8.72
C LEU A 373 0.90 -10.43 -9.44
N GLN A 374 2.07 -10.65 -8.83
CA GLN A 374 3.35 -10.36 -9.47
C GLN A 374 3.55 -11.22 -10.72
N HIS A 375 3.28 -12.53 -10.65
CA HIS A 375 3.35 -13.43 -11.81
C HIS A 375 2.41 -13.01 -12.94
N LEU A 376 1.16 -12.67 -12.61
CA LEU A 376 0.16 -12.15 -13.53
C LEU A 376 0.64 -10.89 -14.26
N TRP A 377 1.18 -9.91 -13.52
CA TRP A 377 1.68 -8.66 -14.09
C TRP A 377 2.95 -8.82 -14.93
N THR A 378 3.85 -9.75 -14.56
CA THR A 378 5.06 -10.01 -15.35
C THR A 378 4.82 -10.86 -16.60
N GLY A 379 3.74 -11.65 -16.62
CA GLY A 379 3.44 -12.59 -17.68
C GLY A 379 2.23 -12.16 -18.52
N PRO A 380 1.09 -12.86 -18.42
CA PRO A 380 0.01 -12.80 -19.40
C PRO A 380 -0.76 -11.48 -19.45
N ILE A 381 -0.78 -10.70 -18.36
CA ILE A 381 -1.55 -9.44 -18.29
C ILE A 381 -0.74 -8.23 -18.78
N SER A 382 0.59 -8.34 -18.89
CA SER A 382 1.47 -7.22 -19.25
C SER A 382 1.10 -6.52 -20.58
N ASN A 383 0.61 -7.29 -21.56
CA ASN A 383 0.27 -6.81 -22.90
C ASN A 383 -1.21 -6.99 -23.27
N ALA A 384 -2.04 -7.49 -22.34
CA ALA A 384 -3.45 -7.78 -22.59
C ALA A 384 -4.35 -6.71 -21.95
N SER A 385 -5.49 -6.42 -22.58
CA SER A 385 -6.50 -5.47 -22.08
C SER A 385 -7.34 -6.10 -20.96
N LEU A 386 -6.67 -6.44 -19.85
CA LEU A 386 -7.26 -7.11 -18.70
C LEU A 386 -7.21 -6.25 -17.46
N ASP A 387 -8.20 -6.45 -16.63
CA ASP A 387 -8.30 -5.83 -15.34
C ASP A 387 -8.27 -6.88 -14.23
N VAL A 388 -7.43 -6.62 -13.24
CA VAL A 388 -7.32 -7.48 -12.05
C VAL A 388 -8.01 -6.80 -10.89
N VAL A 389 -8.99 -7.48 -10.31
CA VAL A 389 -9.76 -7.01 -9.16
C VAL A 389 -9.35 -7.83 -7.94
N GLN A 390 -8.65 -7.17 -7.01
CA GLN A 390 -8.25 -7.79 -5.75
C GLN A 390 -9.38 -7.65 -4.72
N GLY A 391 -9.97 -8.78 -4.33
CA GLY A 391 -10.89 -8.89 -3.21
C GLY A 391 -10.17 -9.05 -1.87
N GLY A 392 -10.93 -9.15 -0.78
CA GLY A 392 -10.35 -9.36 0.56
C GLY A 392 -9.72 -10.75 0.74
N ARG A 393 -10.31 -11.77 0.10
CA ARG A 393 -9.83 -13.17 0.09
C ARG A 393 -9.97 -13.84 -1.28
N SER A 394 -9.91 -13.04 -2.34
CA SER A 394 -10.07 -13.50 -3.72
C SER A 394 -9.32 -12.59 -4.69
N VAL A 395 -9.01 -13.12 -5.86
CA VAL A 395 -8.48 -12.36 -7.00
C VAL A 395 -9.29 -12.73 -8.23
N GLU A 396 -9.87 -11.73 -8.88
CA GLU A 396 -10.65 -11.87 -10.11
C GLU A 396 -9.90 -11.22 -11.27
N VAL A 397 -9.82 -11.90 -12.40
CA VAL A 397 -9.31 -11.36 -13.67
C VAL A 397 -10.46 -11.33 -14.66
N ARG A 398 -10.67 -10.16 -15.26
CA ARG A 398 -11.74 -9.91 -16.24
C ARG A 398 -11.25 -8.92 -17.30
N ALA A 399 -12.01 -8.75 -18.37
CA ALA A 399 -11.66 -7.77 -19.40
C ALA A 399 -11.83 -6.31 -18.91
N VAL A 400 -11.02 -5.40 -19.47
CA VAL A 400 -11.13 -3.96 -19.17
C VAL A 400 -12.50 -3.43 -19.59
N GLY A 401 -13.10 -2.59 -18.75
CA GLY A 401 -14.41 -1.97 -18.99
C GLY A 401 -15.61 -2.81 -18.54
N VAL A 402 -15.40 -4.07 -18.16
CA VAL A 402 -16.45 -4.91 -17.56
C VAL A 402 -16.52 -4.62 -16.08
N THR A 403 -17.44 -3.74 -15.69
CA THR A 403 -17.69 -3.33 -14.30
C THR A 403 -19.18 -3.32 -14.05
N LYS A 404 -19.58 -3.50 -12.79
CA LYS A 404 -21.01 -3.51 -12.44
C LYS A 404 -21.67 -2.16 -12.75
N GLY A 405 -20.97 -1.04 -12.58
CA GLY A 405 -21.53 0.28 -12.88
C GLY A 405 -21.67 0.54 -14.37
N ALA A 406 -20.69 0.15 -15.20
CA ALA A 406 -20.80 0.25 -16.66
C ALA A 406 -21.95 -0.59 -17.24
N ALA A 407 -22.33 -1.68 -16.57
CA ALA A 407 -23.46 -2.51 -16.99
C ALA A 407 -24.84 -1.88 -16.68
N ILE A 408 -24.94 -1.02 -15.66
CA ILE A 408 -26.24 -0.46 -15.23
C ILE A 408 -26.93 0.31 -16.34
N ASP A 409 -26.20 1.14 -17.09
CA ASP A 409 -26.76 1.92 -18.19
C ASP A 409 -27.46 1.04 -19.24
N ARG A 410 -26.80 -0.07 -19.61
CA ARG A 410 -27.36 -1.05 -20.56
C ARG A 410 -28.54 -1.81 -19.97
N ILE A 411 -28.42 -2.23 -18.72
CA ILE A 411 -29.48 -2.97 -18.01
C ILE A 411 -30.75 -2.11 -17.90
N LEU A 412 -30.60 -0.84 -17.53
CA LEU A 412 -31.72 0.10 -17.45
C LEU A 412 -32.38 0.30 -18.81
N GLY A 413 -31.59 0.49 -19.88
CA GLY A 413 -32.11 0.59 -21.24
C GLY A 413 -33.01 -0.59 -21.61
N GLU A 414 -32.54 -1.82 -21.38
CA GLU A 414 -33.29 -3.05 -21.66
C GLU A 414 -34.55 -3.19 -20.79
N ILE A 415 -34.46 -2.87 -19.49
CA ILE A 415 -35.60 -2.91 -18.57
C ILE A 415 -36.71 -1.96 -19.05
N VAL A 416 -36.35 -0.76 -19.48
CA VAL A 416 -37.28 0.26 -19.96
C VAL A 416 -37.95 -0.17 -21.25
N HIS A 417 -37.17 -0.73 -22.19
CA HIS A 417 -37.70 -1.25 -23.45
C HIS A 417 -38.63 -2.44 -23.24
N TYR A 418 -38.27 -3.38 -22.37
CA TYR A 418 -39.05 -4.59 -22.12
C TYR A 418 -40.37 -4.30 -21.38
N LYS A 419 -40.33 -3.50 -20.31
CA LYS A 419 -41.55 -3.14 -19.55
C LYS A 419 -42.38 -2.06 -20.25
N GLY A 420 -41.84 -1.36 -21.25
CA GLY A 420 -42.50 -0.22 -21.88
C GLY A 420 -42.85 0.86 -20.85
N MET A 421 -41.91 1.17 -19.94
CA MET A 421 -42.16 2.08 -18.82
C MET A 421 -42.60 3.46 -19.32
N LYS A 422 -43.76 3.92 -18.86
CA LYS A 422 -44.31 5.25 -19.16
C LYS A 422 -44.04 6.27 -18.05
N GLU A 423 -43.81 5.79 -16.83
CA GLU A 423 -43.51 6.61 -15.66
C GLU A 423 -42.02 6.56 -15.36
N PRO A 424 -41.36 7.71 -15.09
CA PRO A 424 -39.94 7.72 -14.75
C PRO A 424 -39.70 7.12 -13.37
N ILE A 425 -38.51 6.57 -13.15
CA ILE A 425 -38.09 6.02 -11.85
C ILE A 425 -37.86 7.19 -10.88
N ASP A 426 -38.55 7.16 -9.73
CA ASP A 426 -38.55 8.24 -8.73
C ASP A 426 -37.89 7.85 -7.39
N TYR A 427 -37.56 6.56 -7.21
CA TYR A 427 -36.83 6.02 -6.07
C TYR A 427 -35.83 4.94 -6.49
N VAL A 428 -34.59 5.04 -5.99
CA VAL A 428 -33.54 4.04 -6.22
C VAL A 428 -32.87 3.66 -4.89
N LEU A 429 -32.91 2.38 -4.56
CA LEU A 429 -32.17 1.81 -3.44
C LEU A 429 -31.15 0.81 -3.97
N CYS A 430 -29.87 1.13 -3.78
CA CYS A 430 -28.76 0.28 -4.17
C CYS A 430 -28.03 -0.25 -2.96
N ILE A 431 -28.06 -1.57 -2.76
CA ILE A 431 -27.43 -2.25 -1.63
C ILE A 431 -26.48 -3.31 -2.18
N GLY A 432 -25.24 -3.32 -1.71
CA GLY A 432 -24.29 -4.35 -2.12
C GLY A 432 -23.02 -4.41 -1.29
N HIS A 433 -22.31 -5.52 -1.43
CA HIS A 433 -20.90 -5.66 -1.07
C HIS A 433 -20.07 -5.66 -2.36
N PHE A 434 -19.88 -4.47 -2.96
CA PHE A 434 -19.12 -4.35 -4.19
C PHE A 434 -17.62 -4.20 -3.91
N LEU A 435 -16.81 -4.76 -4.82
CA LEU A 435 -15.36 -4.59 -4.78
C LEU A 435 -15.00 -3.15 -5.18
N GLY A 436 -13.81 -2.65 -4.82
CA GLY A 436 -13.48 -1.23 -5.00
C GLY A 436 -13.61 -0.70 -6.44
N LYS A 437 -13.44 -1.59 -7.44
CA LYS A 437 -13.62 -1.27 -8.87
C LYS A 437 -15.07 -1.36 -9.36
N ASP A 438 -15.97 -1.93 -8.56
CA ASP A 438 -17.40 -2.06 -8.82
C ASP A 438 -18.24 -1.08 -7.98
N GLU A 439 -17.59 -0.20 -7.21
CA GLU A 439 -18.28 0.87 -6.46
C GLU A 439 -18.68 2.05 -7.35
N ASP A 440 -18.35 1.99 -8.65
CA ASP A 440 -18.87 2.90 -9.67
C ASP A 440 -20.41 2.87 -9.73
N VAL A 441 -21.01 1.72 -9.40
CA VAL A 441 -22.45 1.55 -9.19
C VAL A 441 -23.04 2.57 -8.22
N TYR A 442 -22.34 2.90 -7.13
CA TYR A 442 -22.84 3.82 -6.10
C TYR A 442 -22.82 5.28 -6.52
N THR A 443 -21.97 5.62 -7.49
CA THR A 443 -21.83 6.99 -8.01
C THR A 443 -22.68 7.20 -9.26
N PHE A 444 -23.20 6.13 -9.88
CA PHE A 444 -23.90 6.20 -11.16
C PHE A 444 -25.16 7.09 -11.12
N PHE A 445 -25.96 7.00 -10.06
CA PHE A 445 -27.19 7.79 -9.89
C PHE A 445 -26.98 9.08 -9.09
N GLU A 446 -25.74 9.43 -8.75
CA GLU A 446 -25.48 10.70 -8.11
C GLU A 446 -25.57 11.81 -9.15
N PRO A 447 -26.35 12.88 -8.92
CA PRO A 447 -26.31 14.04 -9.78
C PRO A 447 -24.90 14.61 -9.74
N GLU A 448 -24.28 14.82 -10.90
CA GLU A 448 -22.97 15.48 -11.01
C GLU A 448 -23.04 16.80 -10.25
N LEU A 449 -22.38 16.87 -9.08
CA LEU A 449 -22.17 18.14 -8.39
C LEU A 449 -21.42 19.05 -9.37
N PRO A 450 -21.90 20.28 -9.64
CA PRO A 450 -21.14 21.21 -10.46
C PRO A 450 -19.76 21.37 -9.82
N SER A 451 -18.73 21.02 -10.57
CA SER A 451 -17.35 21.06 -10.12
C SER A 451 -17.06 22.43 -9.52
N GLU A 452 -16.77 22.49 -8.22
CA GLU A 452 -16.29 23.72 -7.58
C GLU A 452 -15.00 24.12 -8.28
N THR A 453 -15.12 25.07 -9.19
CA THR A 453 -14.00 25.77 -9.77
C THR A 453 -13.42 26.57 -8.61
N THR A 454 -12.31 26.10 -8.05
CA THR A 454 -11.55 26.79 -7.00
C THR A 454 -10.95 28.07 -7.60
N LEU A 455 -11.77 29.11 -7.73
CA LEU A 455 -11.33 30.48 -7.87
C LEU A 455 -10.81 30.92 -6.50
N ALA A 456 -9.54 30.62 -6.25
CA ALA A 456 -8.79 31.21 -5.16
C ALA A 456 -8.64 32.72 -5.39
N ALA A 457 -9.66 33.48 -4.98
CA ALA A 457 -9.53 34.90 -4.75
C ALA A 457 -8.58 35.11 -3.55
N ARG A 458 -7.33 35.45 -3.85
CA ARG A 458 -6.37 35.93 -2.86
C ARG A 458 -6.88 37.25 -2.27
N THR A 459 -7.50 37.17 -1.09
CA THR A 459 -7.73 38.33 -0.23
C THR A 459 -6.38 38.76 0.35
N LYS A 460 -5.87 39.92 -0.09
CA LYS A 460 -4.69 40.57 0.48
C LYS A 460 -4.98 40.97 1.93
N LEU A 461 -4.23 40.42 2.88
CA LEU A 461 -4.06 41.01 4.20
C LEU A 461 -3.02 42.13 4.11
N ALA A 462 -3.39 43.28 4.63
CA ALA A 462 -2.57 44.48 4.71
C ALA A 462 -1.54 44.35 5.86
N GLU A 463 -0.30 44.74 5.59
CA GLU A 463 0.69 45.04 6.63
C GLU A 463 0.90 46.57 6.73
N PRO A 464 1.19 47.09 7.94
CA PRO A 464 1.29 48.52 8.18
C PRO A 464 2.66 49.08 7.79
N ALA A 465 2.64 50.34 7.36
CA ALA A 465 3.82 51.09 6.96
C ALA A 465 4.64 51.60 8.16
N THR A 466 5.98 51.56 8.05
CA THR A 466 6.86 52.66 8.51
C THR A 466 8.23 52.66 7.83
N SER A 467 8.55 53.82 7.25
CA SER A 467 9.84 54.53 7.12
C SER A 467 11.06 53.89 6.42
N ALA A 468 11.19 54.27 5.15
CA ALA A 468 12.31 55.04 4.54
C ALA A 468 13.78 54.67 4.85
N THR A 469 14.52 54.28 3.80
CA THR A 469 15.65 55.09 3.26
C THR A 469 16.01 54.65 1.82
N LYS A 470 16.19 55.62 0.92
CA LYS A 470 16.71 55.48 -0.44
C LYS A 470 18.25 55.34 -0.40
N VAL A 471 18.86 54.57 -1.30
CA VAL A 471 19.96 54.98 -2.21
C VAL A 471 20.12 53.93 -3.33
N SER A 472 20.25 54.46 -4.54
CA SER A 472 20.46 53.82 -5.85
C SER A 472 21.92 53.48 -6.15
N THR A 473 22.18 52.43 -6.94
CA THR A 473 23.25 52.41 -7.98
C THR A 473 23.08 51.28 -9.00
N ASN A 474 22.62 51.65 -10.20
CA ASN A 474 23.10 51.39 -11.56
C ASN A 474 23.94 50.15 -11.98
N LYS A 475 23.60 49.77 -13.24
CA LYS A 475 24.32 49.04 -14.34
C LYS A 475 24.22 47.51 -14.41
N CYS A 476 24.22 46.83 -15.57
CA CYS A 476 23.82 47.02 -16.97
C CYS A 476 24.35 45.77 -17.74
N GLY A 477 23.56 45.18 -18.67
CA GLY A 477 23.98 44.26 -19.75
C GLY A 477 24.43 42.85 -19.32
N SER A 478 24.17 41.73 -20.01
CA SER A 478 23.80 41.50 -21.41
C SER A 478 23.25 40.06 -21.60
N LYS A 479 22.19 39.97 -22.40
CA LYS A 479 21.66 38.89 -23.27
C LYS A 479 22.29 37.47 -23.26
N GLY A 480 21.40 36.48 -23.19
CA GLY A 480 21.56 35.10 -23.70
C GLY A 480 20.19 34.42 -23.79
N SER A 481 19.77 34.00 -24.97
CA SER A 481 18.45 33.49 -25.37
C SER A 481 18.01 32.19 -24.69
N CYS A 482 16.70 32.01 -24.44
CA CYS A 482 15.90 31.01 -25.17
C CYS A 482 14.40 31.18 -24.92
N SER A 483 13.63 30.86 -25.95
CA SER A 483 12.23 31.17 -26.22
C SER A 483 11.20 30.41 -25.38
N LYS A 484 10.23 31.14 -24.83
CA LYS A 484 8.86 30.66 -24.59
C LYS A 484 8.04 30.95 -25.85
N ASN A 485 7.19 30.02 -26.27
CA ASN A 485 5.90 30.38 -26.85
C ASN A 485 4.85 29.30 -26.56
N GLN A 486 3.76 29.77 -25.97
CA GLN A 486 2.50 29.08 -25.75
C GLN A 486 1.59 29.25 -26.97
N ARG A 487 0.77 28.22 -27.22
CA ARG A 487 -0.61 28.23 -27.80
C ARG A 487 -0.75 28.62 -29.29
N PRO A 488 -1.84 28.26 -30.02
CA PRO A 488 -3.21 27.98 -29.53
C PRO A 488 -4.01 26.84 -30.23
N LEU A 489 -5.21 26.59 -29.68
CA LEU A 489 -6.35 25.96 -30.35
C LEU A 489 -6.70 26.69 -31.67
N SER A 490 -7.13 25.95 -32.69
CA SER A 490 -7.92 26.49 -33.80
C SER A 490 -8.97 25.51 -34.32
N SER A 491 -10.13 26.08 -34.56
CA SER A 491 -11.43 25.58 -35.01
C SER A 491 -11.51 25.08 -36.46
N LEU A 492 -12.47 24.18 -36.67
CA LEU A 492 -13.26 23.83 -37.87
C LEU A 492 -12.96 24.52 -39.22
N VAL A 493 -12.91 23.72 -40.30
CA VAL A 493 -13.56 24.05 -41.59
C VAL A 493 -14.08 22.77 -42.29
N LYS A 494 -15.39 22.76 -42.61
CA LYS A 494 -16.08 21.87 -43.56
C LYS A 494 -15.68 22.16 -45.01
N ARG A 495 -15.52 21.14 -45.85
CA ARG A 495 -15.74 21.23 -47.32
C ARG A 495 -16.46 19.99 -47.85
N THR A 496 -17.44 20.27 -48.71
CA THR A 496 -18.41 19.39 -49.37
C THR A 496 -18.00 19.04 -50.81
N GLY A 497 -18.52 17.91 -51.34
CA GLY A 497 -18.60 17.57 -52.77
C GLY A 497 -18.19 16.13 -53.11
N ASN A 498 -19.14 15.18 -53.12
CA ASN A 498 -19.76 14.49 -54.29
C ASN A 498 -18.85 13.42 -54.95
N GLU A 499 -19.23 12.17 -55.28
CA GLU A 499 -20.52 11.50 -55.47
C GLU A 499 -20.23 9.96 -55.64
N GLY A 500 -21.13 9.05 -55.23
CA GLY A 500 -21.02 7.61 -55.54
C GLY A 500 -21.77 6.63 -54.61
N ASN A 501 -23.07 6.39 -54.91
CA ASN A 501 -24.03 5.39 -54.39
C ASN A 501 -23.45 4.09 -53.77
N GLY A 502 -24.00 3.48 -52.71
CA GLY A 502 -25.20 3.70 -51.92
C GLY A 502 -25.51 2.44 -51.11
N TRP A 503 -25.84 2.60 -49.82
CA TRP A 503 -26.81 1.84 -48.99
C TRP A 503 -26.68 2.37 -47.55
N GLN A 504 -27.62 3.22 -47.16
CA GLN A 504 -27.70 3.84 -45.83
C GLN A 504 -28.34 2.85 -44.85
N CYS A 505 -27.60 2.49 -43.80
CA CYS A 505 -28.17 1.99 -42.55
C CYS A 505 -28.04 3.11 -41.51
N THR A 506 -29.16 3.50 -40.91
CA THR A 506 -29.30 4.61 -39.97
C THR A 506 -28.63 4.28 -38.63
N HIS A 507 -27.40 4.74 -38.41
CA HIS A 507 -26.80 4.79 -37.09
C HIS A 507 -27.28 6.05 -36.35
N GLY A 508 -28.21 5.86 -35.41
CA GLY A 508 -28.50 6.84 -34.38
C GLY A 508 -27.39 6.81 -33.33
N GLN A 509 -26.53 7.84 -33.33
CA GLN A 509 -25.72 8.19 -32.17
C GLN A 509 -26.68 8.70 -31.10
N ILE A 510 -27.04 7.84 -30.14
CA ILE A 510 -27.82 8.23 -28.97
C ILE A 510 -26.93 9.12 -28.12
N SER A 511 -27.15 10.43 -28.25
CA SER A 511 -26.54 11.45 -27.41
C SER A 511 -27.01 11.30 -25.96
N LEU A 512 -26.16 11.70 -25.02
CA LEU A 512 -26.35 11.75 -23.55
C LEU A 512 -27.65 12.41 -23.03
N GLN A 513 -28.54 12.89 -23.93
CA GLN A 513 -29.85 13.43 -23.59
C GLN A 513 -30.98 12.39 -23.58
N GLU A 514 -30.85 11.23 -24.24
CA GLU A 514 -31.97 10.26 -24.32
C GLU A 514 -32.07 9.33 -23.10
N GLY A 515 -31.02 9.16 -22.30
CA GLY A 515 -31.09 8.47 -21.00
C GLY A 515 -31.77 9.28 -19.89
N SER A 516 -31.91 10.60 -20.09
CA SER A 516 -32.48 11.51 -19.08
C SER A 516 -34.01 11.49 -19.00
N SER A 517 -34.71 10.89 -19.97
CA SER A 517 -36.19 10.87 -19.98
C SER A 517 -36.81 9.77 -19.11
N VAL A 518 -35.99 8.91 -18.50
CA VAL A 518 -36.43 7.73 -17.73
C VAL A 518 -36.26 7.91 -16.22
N LEU A 519 -35.41 8.84 -15.79
CA LEU A 519 -35.06 9.04 -14.38
C LEU A 519 -35.55 10.43 -13.91
N ASP A 520 -36.49 10.46 -12.97
CA ASP A 520 -36.94 11.68 -12.28
C ASP A 520 -36.53 11.59 -10.80
N LEU A 521 -35.22 11.39 -10.60
CA LEU A 521 -34.63 11.17 -9.29
C LEU A 521 -34.27 12.50 -8.63
N ASN A 522 -35.06 12.90 -7.65
CA ASN A 522 -34.62 13.88 -6.67
C ASN A 522 -33.43 13.29 -5.88
N GLY A 523 -32.37 14.06 -5.67
CA GLY A 523 -31.14 13.59 -5.00
C GLY A 523 -31.36 12.96 -3.62
N ASP A 524 -32.47 13.29 -2.95
CA ASP A 524 -32.89 12.75 -1.65
C ASP A 524 -33.58 11.36 -1.73
N ASN A 525 -33.96 10.91 -2.92
CA ASN A 525 -34.61 9.62 -3.17
C ASN A 525 -33.63 8.54 -3.66
N TYR A 526 -32.33 8.86 -3.69
CA TYR A 526 -31.27 7.90 -4.00
C TYR A 526 -30.53 7.46 -2.73
N PHE A 527 -30.61 6.16 -2.44
CA PHE A 527 -29.96 5.53 -1.30
C PHE A 527 -28.94 4.50 -1.79
N SER A 528 -27.64 4.82 -1.72
CA SER A 528 -26.55 3.87 -1.94
C SER A 528 -26.00 3.36 -0.60
N CYS A 529 -26.00 2.04 -0.42
CA CYS A 529 -25.63 1.38 0.82
C CYS A 529 -24.54 0.34 0.58
N ALA A 530 -23.40 0.51 1.24
CA ALA A 530 -22.38 -0.52 1.32
C ALA A 530 -22.67 -1.48 2.47
N VAL A 531 -22.46 -2.78 2.26
CA VAL A 531 -22.70 -3.81 3.28
C VAL A 531 -21.37 -4.32 3.85
N GLY A 532 -21.19 -4.19 5.16
CA GLY A 532 -20.03 -4.72 5.89
C GLY A 532 -18.68 -4.09 5.54
N ARG A 533 -18.65 -3.11 4.62
CA ARG A 533 -17.44 -2.37 4.23
C ARG A 533 -17.40 -1.00 4.87
N LYS A 534 -16.49 -0.85 5.84
CA LYS A 534 -16.23 0.45 6.48
C LYS A 534 -15.67 1.51 5.52
N ARG A 535 -15.21 1.13 4.32
CA ARG A 535 -14.72 2.05 3.30
C ARG A 535 -15.49 1.78 2.01
N SER A 536 -16.23 2.78 1.55
CA SER A 536 -16.98 2.69 0.30
C SER A 536 -17.31 4.07 -0.24
N LYS A 537 -17.53 4.16 -1.55
CA LYS A 537 -18.14 5.34 -2.21
C LYS A 537 -19.65 5.48 -1.97
N ALA A 538 -20.28 4.50 -1.33
CA ALA A 538 -21.70 4.57 -0.98
C ALA A 538 -22.01 5.74 0.00
N ARG A 539 -23.22 6.30 -0.08
CA ARG A 539 -23.69 7.36 0.84
C ARG A 539 -23.93 6.85 2.25
N TYR A 540 -24.30 5.59 2.38
CA TYR A 540 -24.68 4.96 3.65
C TYR A 540 -24.00 3.60 3.85
N LEU A 541 -23.98 3.16 5.09
CA LEU A 541 -23.46 1.87 5.53
C LEU A 541 -24.57 1.03 6.18
N LEU A 542 -24.64 -0.25 5.79
CA LEU A 542 -25.34 -1.31 6.51
C LEU A 542 -24.30 -2.25 7.13
N GLY A 543 -24.49 -2.64 8.39
CA GLY A 543 -23.48 -3.32 9.19
C GLY A 543 -23.22 -4.76 8.75
N SER A 544 -24.29 -5.51 8.48
CA SER A 544 -24.23 -6.92 8.07
C SER A 544 -25.28 -7.28 7.03
N SER A 545 -25.23 -8.52 6.51
CA SER A 545 -26.31 -9.09 5.71
C SER A 545 -27.64 -9.13 6.47
N ASP A 546 -27.62 -9.33 7.79
CA ASP A 546 -28.83 -9.42 8.61
C ASP A 546 -29.55 -8.06 8.70
N ASP A 547 -28.81 -6.96 8.69
CA ASP A 547 -29.37 -5.62 8.60
C ASP A 547 -30.10 -5.41 7.26
N VAL A 548 -29.53 -5.94 6.15
CA VAL A 548 -30.17 -5.92 4.83
C VAL A 548 -31.45 -6.75 4.85
N VAL A 549 -31.43 -7.93 5.46
CA VAL A 549 -32.62 -8.79 5.61
C VAL A 549 -33.72 -8.07 6.36
N THR A 550 -33.38 -7.38 7.45
CA THR A 550 -34.33 -6.62 8.27
C THR A 550 -34.93 -5.47 7.47
N LEU A 551 -34.10 -4.70 6.76
CA LEU A 551 -34.56 -3.62 5.89
C LEU A 551 -35.53 -4.11 4.80
N LEU A 552 -35.20 -5.21 4.11
CA LEU A 552 -36.06 -5.78 3.06
C LEU A 552 -37.38 -6.33 3.62
N LYS A 553 -37.36 -6.94 4.82
CA LYS A 553 -38.58 -7.35 5.53
C LYS A 553 -39.50 -6.16 5.83
N ASP A 554 -38.92 -5.04 6.27
CA ASP A 554 -39.70 -3.86 6.64
C ASP A 554 -40.23 -3.13 5.39
N LEU A 555 -39.48 -3.10 4.30
CA LEU A 555 -39.95 -2.62 2.99
C LEU A 555 -41.11 -3.48 2.45
N ALA A 556 -40.98 -4.80 2.50
CA ALA A 556 -42.02 -5.73 2.04
C ALA A 556 -43.34 -5.56 2.82
N LYS A 557 -43.26 -5.44 4.16
CA LYS A 557 -44.44 -5.17 5.01
C LYS A 557 -45.10 -3.83 4.68
N SER A 558 -44.30 -2.82 4.38
CA SER A 558 -44.78 -1.46 4.08
C SER A 558 -45.42 -1.34 2.69
N SER A 559 -45.18 -2.31 1.80
CA SER A 559 -45.82 -2.35 0.48
C SER A 559 -47.27 -2.88 0.52
N LEU A 560 -47.71 -3.47 1.64
CA LEU A 560 -49.08 -3.97 1.85
C LEU A 560 -50.02 -2.92 2.48
N SER A 561 -49.46 -1.85 3.05
CA SER A 561 -50.17 -0.71 3.64
C SER A 561 -50.32 0.42 2.64
#